data_AF-J9FY55-F1
#
_entry.id   AF-J9FY55-F1
#
_cell.length_a   1.000
_cell.length_b   1.000
_cell.length_c   1.000
_cell.angle_alpha   90.00
_cell.angle_beta   90.00
_cell.angle_gamma   90.00
#
_symmetry.space_group_name_H-M   'P 1'
#
loop_
_entity.id
_entity.type
_entity.pdbx_description
1 polymer ?
#
loop_
_entity_poly.entity_id
_entity_poly.type
_entity_poly.pdbx_seq_one_letter_code
_entity_poly.pdbx_strand_id
1 'polypeptide(L)'
;EGTEVIGRTIRTGGFSCRVIGLMKSKGTAAMGGDQDDLLVMPIQTVQRRILGNTRVGALLISVNPQSDRDRLREAVKSLMRERRSLSDGDDDNFQILDTAEIAAKVASTTQIMTTLLAAVAAVSLLVGGIGIMNIMLVSVTERTREIGIRLAIGALEREVLLQFLIEALMLG
;
A
#
# COMPACT_ATOMS: atom_id res chain seq x y z
N GLU A 1 18.99 -22.82 -4.72
CA GLU A 1 19.74 -22.81 -6.00
C GLU A 1 20.63 -21.57 -6.23
N GLY A 2 20.90 -20.70 -5.23
CA GLY A 2 21.71 -19.48 -5.43
C GLY A 2 23.23 -19.61 -5.24
N THR A 3 23.73 -20.71 -4.67
CA THR A 3 25.16 -20.83 -4.29
C THR A 3 26.09 -21.11 -5.46
N GLU A 4 25.59 -21.61 -6.60
CA GLU A 4 26.43 -22.05 -7.73
C GLU A 4 26.92 -20.90 -8.62
N VAL A 5 26.33 -19.70 -8.47
CA VAL A 5 26.63 -18.52 -9.28
C VAL A 5 27.76 -17.68 -8.69
N ILE A 6 28.03 -17.82 -7.39
CA ILE A 6 29.09 -17.09 -6.70
C ILE A 6 30.45 -17.59 -7.22
N GLY A 7 31.32 -16.65 -7.62
CA GLY A 7 32.62 -16.95 -8.22
C GLY A 7 32.62 -17.09 -9.73
N ARG A 8 31.45 -17.22 -10.38
CA ARG A 8 31.35 -17.17 -11.84
C ARG A 8 31.59 -15.75 -12.35
N THR A 9 32.00 -15.66 -13.61
CA THR A 9 32.26 -14.40 -14.30
C THR A 9 31.10 -14.09 -15.23
N ILE A 10 30.55 -12.88 -15.11
CA ILE A 10 29.50 -12.34 -15.99
C ILE A 10 30.11 -11.21 -16.79
N ARG A 11 29.81 -11.17 -18.09
CA ARG A 11 30.24 -10.09 -18.97
C ARG A 11 29.21 -8.96 -18.94
N THR A 12 29.62 -7.79 -18.49
CA THR A 12 28.79 -6.58 -18.44
C THR A 12 29.34 -5.57 -19.44
N GLY A 13 28.76 -5.54 -20.65
CA GLY A 13 29.26 -4.72 -21.76
C GLY A 13 30.65 -5.17 -22.26
N GLY A 14 31.65 -4.29 -22.10
CA GLY A 14 33.01 -4.47 -22.62
C GLY A 14 34.01 -5.16 -21.67
N PHE A 15 33.61 -5.53 -20.44
CA PHE A 15 34.51 -6.15 -19.47
C PHE A 15 33.80 -7.23 -18.65
N SER A 16 34.61 -8.05 -17.98
CA SER A 16 34.17 -9.20 -17.21
C SER A 16 34.19 -8.90 -15.71
N CYS A 17 33.10 -9.23 -15.02
CA CYS A 17 32.91 -9.04 -13.58
C CYS A 17 32.72 -10.40 -12.88
N ARG A 18 33.37 -10.59 -11.73
CA ARG A 18 33.16 -11.80 -10.91
C ARG A 18 32.03 -11.57 -9.93
N VAL A 19 31.10 -12.52 -9.85
CA VAL A 19 29.99 -12.50 -8.89
C VAL A 19 30.53 -12.77 -7.49
N ILE A 20 30.34 -11.84 -6.56
CA ILE A 20 30.79 -11.96 -5.16
C ILE A 20 29.67 -12.30 -4.18
N GLY A 21 28.41 -12.17 -4.59
CA GLY A 21 27.26 -12.44 -3.75
C GLY A 21 25.95 -12.23 -4.50
N LEU A 22 24.86 -12.72 -3.90
CA LEU A 22 23.50 -12.53 -4.37
C LEU A 22 22.72 -11.73 -3.34
N MET A 23 21.87 -10.84 -3.83
CA MET A 23 20.92 -10.11 -2.99
C MET A 23 19.69 -10.97 -2.72
N LYS A 24 19.03 -10.74 -1.58
CA LYS A 24 17.74 -11.37 -1.30
C LYS A 24 16.70 -10.78 -2.26
N SER A 25 15.93 -11.63 -2.93
CA SER A 25 14.81 -11.19 -3.78
C SER A 25 13.87 -10.31 -2.95
N LYS A 26 13.49 -9.17 -3.55
CA LYS A 26 12.50 -8.25 -3.00
C LYS A 26 11.15 -8.39 -3.70
N GLY A 27 11.09 -9.11 -4.82
CA GLY A 27 9.90 -9.25 -5.65
C GLY A 27 9.53 -7.94 -6.35
N THR A 28 8.48 -7.99 -7.15
CA THR A 28 7.96 -6.82 -7.87
C THR A 28 7.47 -5.76 -6.86
N ALA A 29 7.95 -4.53 -6.99
CA ALA A 29 7.42 -3.42 -6.21
C ALA A 29 5.91 -3.28 -6.48
N ALA A 30 5.13 -2.80 -5.49
CA ALA A 30 3.70 -2.55 -5.64
C ALA A 30 3.35 -1.59 -6.82
N MET A 31 4.33 -0.85 -7.35
CA MET A 31 4.22 -0.01 -8.56
C MET A 31 4.85 -0.62 -9.83
N GLY A 32 5.03 -1.94 -9.92
CA GLY A 32 5.37 -2.62 -11.18
C GLY A 32 6.83 -2.55 -11.64
N GLY A 33 7.77 -2.26 -10.73
CA GLY A 33 9.20 -2.37 -11.01
C GLY A 33 9.74 -3.75 -10.66
N ASP A 34 10.41 -4.41 -11.61
CA ASP A 34 11.25 -5.58 -11.31
C ASP A 34 12.48 -5.10 -10.52
N GLN A 35 12.58 -5.54 -9.27
CA GLN A 35 13.74 -5.24 -8.40
C GLN A 35 14.73 -6.41 -8.34
N ASP A 36 14.46 -7.51 -9.04
CA ASP A 36 15.24 -8.73 -8.96
C ASP A 36 16.27 -8.84 -10.12
N ASP A 37 16.07 -8.10 -11.22
CA ASP A 37 17.02 -7.95 -12.33
C ASP A 37 18.00 -6.76 -12.13
N LEU A 38 18.73 -6.74 -11.01
CA LEU A 38 19.67 -5.66 -10.67
C LEU A 38 21.12 -6.16 -10.48
N LEU A 39 22.06 -5.53 -11.17
CA LEU A 39 23.50 -5.70 -10.95
C LEU A 39 24.07 -4.55 -10.11
N VAL A 40 24.57 -4.86 -8.91
CA VAL A 40 25.23 -3.89 -8.04
C VAL A 40 26.75 -4.02 -8.17
N MET A 41 27.40 -2.91 -8.51
CA MET A 41 28.85 -2.82 -8.69
C MET A 41 29.40 -1.61 -7.93
N PRO A 42 30.68 -1.65 -7.49
CA PRO A 42 31.32 -0.49 -6.86
C PRO A 42 31.33 0.72 -7.79
N ILE A 43 30.96 1.90 -7.27
CA ILE A 43 30.82 3.13 -8.05
C ILE A 43 32.10 3.51 -8.81
N GLN A 44 33.27 3.30 -8.21
CA GLN A 44 34.56 3.59 -8.84
C GLN A 44 34.80 2.74 -10.10
N THR A 45 34.37 1.47 -10.08
CA THR A 45 34.48 0.57 -11.23
C THR A 45 33.59 1.04 -12.36
N VAL A 46 32.34 1.42 -12.04
CA VAL A 46 31.36 1.91 -13.02
C VAL A 46 31.81 3.24 -13.63
N GLN A 47 32.27 4.18 -12.80
CA GLN A 47 32.73 5.49 -13.27
C GLN A 47 33.95 5.38 -14.17
N ARG A 48 34.93 4.53 -13.82
CA ARG A 48 36.17 4.37 -14.61
C ARG A 48 36.00 3.51 -15.85
N ARG A 49 35.22 2.43 -15.80
CA ARG A 49 35.15 1.42 -16.87
C ARG A 49 33.88 1.48 -17.73
N ILE A 50 32.81 2.12 -17.26
CA ILE A 50 31.53 2.21 -17.99
C ILE A 50 31.24 3.64 -18.41
N LEU A 51 31.09 4.55 -17.44
CA LEU A 51 30.52 5.89 -17.68
C LEU A 51 31.54 6.93 -18.17
N GLY A 52 32.82 6.75 -17.84
CA GLY A 52 33.88 7.70 -18.19
C GLY A 52 33.74 9.07 -17.51
N ASN A 53 32.88 9.21 -16.50
CA ASN A 53 32.66 10.44 -15.78
C ASN A 53 32.40 10.18 -14.29
N THR A 54 32.48 11.22 -13.48
CA THR A 54 32.30 11.18 -12.02
C THR A 54 30.94 11.69 -11.55
N ARG A 55 29.97 11.88 -12.47
CA ARG A 55 28.63 12.36 -12.11
C ARG A 55 27.86 11.26 -11.38
N VAL A 56 27.22 11.64 -10.28
CA VAL A 56 26.38 10.75 -9.47
C VAL A 56 24.92 11.11 -9.73
N GLY A 57 24.13 10.14 -10.19
CA GLY A 57 22.71 10.34 -10.51
C GLY A 57 21.81 10.37 -9.28
N ALA A 58 22.13 9.59 -8.26
CA ALA A 58 21.36 9.53 -7.01
C ALA A 58 22.27 9.25 -5.82
N LEU A 59 21.97 9.88 -4.68
CA LEU A 59 22.59 9.57 -3.39
C LEU A 59 21.51 9.05 -2.46
N LEU A 60 21.67 7.82 -1.98
CA LEU A 60 20.82 7.26 -0.94
C LEU A 60 21.43 7.59 0.42
N ILE A 61 20.66 8.29 1.25
CA ILE A 61 21.05 8.68 2.60
C ILE A 61 20.20 7.86 3.56
N SER A 62 20.84 7.07 4.42
CA SER A 62 20.14 6.35 5.50
C SER A 62 20.11 7.24 6.73
N VAL A 63 18.93 7.43 7.29
CA VAL A 63 18.66 8.33 8.40
C VAL A 63 18.21 7.51 9.60
N ASN A 64 18.67 7.88 10.80
CA ASN A 64 18.19 7.25 12.02
C ASN A 64 16.69 7.59 12.21
N PRO A 65 15.80 6.60 12.42
CA PRO A 65 14.37 6.84 12.62
C PRO A 65 14.03 7.83 13.74
N GLN A 66 14.91 7.99 14.75
CA GLN A 66 14.68 8.90 15.88
C GLN A 66 15.15 10.34 15.65
N SER A 67 15.79 10.61 14.52
CA SER A 67 16.26 11.96 14.18
C SER A 67 15.16 12.78 13.50
N ASP A 68 15.24 14.10 13.67
CA ASP A 68 14.37 15.06 12.99
C ASP A 68 14.67 15.07 11.48
N ARG A 69 13.75 14.49 10.71
CA ARG A 69 13.89 14.31 9.25
C ARG A 69 13.74 15.63 8.51
N ASP A 70 12.90 16.53 8.99
CA ASP A 70 12.65 17.82 8.35
C ASP A 70 13.89 18.70 8.47
N ARG A 71 14.45 18.77 9.68
CA ARG A 71 15.72 19.47 9.92
C ARG A 71 16.86 18.88 9.09
N LEU A 72 16.95 17.55 8.98
CA LEU A 72 17.97 16.91 8.15
C LEU A 72 17.78 17.23 6.66
N ARG A 73 16.53 17.21 6.17
CA ARG A 73 16.19 17.53 4.79
C ARG A 73 16.61 18.96 4.45
N GLU A 74 16.33 19.92 5.32
CA GLU A 74 16.77 21.31 5.16
C GLU A 74 18.30 21.44 5.18
N ALA A 75 18.98 20.77 6.11
CA ALA A 75 20.43 20.77 6.18
C ALA A 75 21.07 20.18 4.92
N VAL A 76 20.55 19.06 4.41
CA VAL A 76 21.02 18.45 3.16
C VAL A 76 20.73 19.37 1.97
N LYS A 77 19.57 20.04 1.94
CA LYS A 77 19.24 21.01 0.90
C LYS A 77 20.23 22.17 0.87
N SER A 78 20.49 22.77 2.04
CA SER A 78 21.44 23.87 2.19
C SER A 78 22.86 23.46 1.75
N LEU A 79 23.35 22.31 2.22
CA LEU A 79 24.65 21.77 1.83
C LEU A 79 24.75 21.52 0.31
N MET A 80 23.67 21.03 -0.31
CA MET A 80 23.64 20.79 -1.74
C MET A 80 23.61 22.09 -2.57
N ARG A 81 22.91 23.13 -2.09
CA ARG A 81 22.94 24.47 -2.72
C ARG A 81 24.33 25.09 -2.64
N GLU A 82 24.97 25.01 -1.47
CA GLU A 82 26.34 25.48 -1.27
C GLU A 82 27.33 24.75 -2.18
N ARG A 83 27.31 23.41 -2.18
CA ARG A 83 28.21 22.58 -3.00
C ARG A 83 28.01 22.79 -4.50
N ARG A 84 26.83 23.24 -4.92
CA ARG A 84 26.51 23.54 -6.32
C ARG A 84 26.58 25.02 -6.67
N SER A 85 27.03 25.86 -5.74
CA SER A 85 27.14 27.31 -5.91
C SER A 85 25.83 27.97 -6.36
N LEU A 86 24.69 27.51 -5.83
CA LEU A 86 23.38 28.09 -6.13
C LEU A 86 23.10 29.28 -5.21
N SER A 87 22.77 30.42 -5.81
CA SER A 87 22.36 31.64 -5.09
C SER A 87 20.91 31.55 -4.64
N ASP A 88 20.45 32.40 -3.72
CA ASP A 88 19.07 32.36 -3.20
C ASP A 88 17.98 32.52 -4.27
N GLY A 89 18.29 33.19 -5.38
CA GLY A 89 17.39 33.35 -6.53
C GLY A 89 17.41 32.19 -7.53
N ASP A 90 18.33 31.22 -7.38
CA ASP A 90 18.44 30.10 -8.30
C ASP A 90 17.52 28.94 -7.89
N ASP A 91 16.88 28.34 -8.90
CA ASP A 91 16.09 27.12 -8.77
C ASP A 91 16.97 25.92 -8.40
N ASP A 92 16.43 25.01 -7.59
CA ASP A 92 17.12 23.78 -7.21
C ASP A 92 17.28 22.85 -8.43
N ASN A 93 18.52 22.60 -8.85
CA ASN A 93 18.83 21.62 -9.90
C ASN A 93 19.00 20.18 -9.37
N PHE A 94 18.44 19.89 -8.20
CA PHE A 94 18.46 18.60 -7.53
C PHE A 94 17.14 18.37 -6.80
N GLN A 95 16.80 17.11 -6.59
CA GLN A 95 15.58 16.73 -5.89
C GLN A 95 15.92 15.88 -4.67
N ILE A 96 15.34 16.22 -3.53
CA ILE A 96 15.41 15.40 -2.32
C ILE A 96 14.08 14.65 -2.19
N LEU A 97 14.12 13.32 -2.34
CA LEU A 97 12.96 12.46 -2.16
C LEU A 97 13.06 11.76 -0.80
N ASP A 98 12.08 11.97 0.07
CA ASP A 98 11.90 11.14 1.27
C ASP A 98 10.90 10.02 0.95
N THR A 99 11.39 8.78 0.94
CA THR A 99 10.57 7.60 0.67
C THR A 99 9.52 7.36 1.76
N ALA A 100 9.77 7.78 3.01
CA ALA A 100 8.80 7.63 4.09
C ALA A 100 7.65 8.64 3.95
N GLU A 101 7.93 9.87 3.51
CA GLU A 101 6.90 10.87 3.24
C GLU A 101 5.98 10.41 2.10
N ILE A 102 6.56 9.86 1.03
CA ILE A 102 5.79 9.27 -0.08
C ILE A 102 4.91 8.13 0.42
N ALA A 103 5.47 7.20 1.19
CA ALA A 103 4.72 6.09 1.76
C ALA A 103 3.57 6.56 2.67
N ALA A 104 3.82 7.58 3.50
CA ALA A 104 2.81 8.17 4.37
C ALA A 104 1.67 8.83 3.57
N LYS A 105 1.99 9.56 2.49
CA LYS A 105 1.00 10.18 1.59
C LYS A 105 0.16 9.16 0.84
N VAL A 106 0.78 8.06 0.40
CA VAL A 106 0.05 6.94 -0.23
C VAL A 106 -0.88 6.31 0.79
N ALA A 107 -0.38 5.98 1.98
CA ALA A 107 -1.18 5.38 3.05
C ALA A 107 -2.36 6.28 3.47
N SER A 108 -2.15 7.60 3.62
CA SER A 108 -3.23 8.53 3.95
C SER A 108 -4.29 8.59 2.86
N THR A 109 -3.88 8.60 1.60
CA THR A 109 -4.81 8.62 0.46
C THR A 109 -5.63 7.33 0.38
N THR A 110 -4.99 6.18 0.55
CA THR A 110 -5.68 4.89 0.64
C THR A 110 -6.66 4.88 1.80
N GLN A 111 -6.27 5.36 2.97
CA GLN A 111 -7.15 5.43 4.14
C GLN A 111 -8.40 6.28 3.85
N ILE A 112 -8.23 7.46 3.23
CA ILE A 112 -9.36 8.31 2.84
C ILE A 112 -10.31 7.55 1.90
N MET A 113 -9.79 6.92 0.85
CA MET A 113 -10.61 6.15 -0.09
C MET A 113 -11.33 4.98 0.59
N THR A 114 -10.65 4.24 1.47
CA THR A 114 -11.25 3.15 2.24
C THR A 114 -12.35 3.67 3.16
N THR A 115 -12.16 4.81 3.84
CA THR A 115 -13.20 5.39 4.70
C THR A 115 -14.42 5.84 3.91
N LEU A 116 -14.23 6.42 2.72
CA LEU A 116 -15.33 6.80 1.83
C LEU A 116 -16.12 5.58 1.36
N LEU A 117 -15.42 4.53 0.91
CA LEU A 117 -16.06 3.28 0.50
C LEU A 117 -16.81 2.62 1.67
N ALA A 118 -16.23 2.62 2.87
CA ALA A 118 -16.88 2.09 4.07
C ALA A 118 -18.14 2.90 4.43
N ALA A 119 -18.09 4.22 4.32
CA ALA A 119 -19.26 5.08 4.55
C ALA A 119 -20.37 4.80 3.53
N VAL A 120 -20.03 4.68 2.25
CA VAL A 120 -20.99 4.32 1.19
C VAL A 120 -21.57 2.94 1.45
N ALA A 121 -20.75 1.94 1.78
CA ALA A 121 -21.20 0.60 2.11
C ALA A 121 -22.15 0.60 3.33
N ALA A 122 -21.85 1.39 4.37
CA ALA A 122 -22.70 1.54 5.54
C ALA A 122 -24.06 2.16 5.20
N VAL A 123 -24.09 3.20 4.37
CA VAL A 123 -25.34 3.82 3.89
C VAL A 123 -26.14 2.82 3.05
N SER A 124 -25.50 2.11 2.12
CA SER A 124 -26.15 1.09 1.30
C SER A 124 -26.73 -0.05 2.14
N LEU A 125 -26.00 -0.51 3.17
CA LEU A 125 -26.47 -1.51 4.11
C LEU A 125 -27.69 -1.01 4.90
N LEU A 126 -27.67 0.25 5.34
CA LEU A 126 -28.78 0.87 6.06
C LEU A 126 -30.03 0.96 5.18
N VAL A 127 -29.90 1.44 3.94
CA VAL A 127 -31.02 1.54 3.00
C VAL A 127 -31.57 0.15 2.63
N GLY A 128 -30.69 -0.82 2.39
CA GLY A 128 -31.09 -2.22 2.18
C GLY A 128 -31.83 -2.81 3.38
N GLY A 129 -31.34 -2.55 4.60
CA GLY A 129 -31.98 -2.96 5.84
C GLY A 129 -33.38 -2.36 6.04
N ILE A 130 -33.57 -1.08 5.69
CA ILE A 130 -34.90 -0.44 5.70
C ILE A 130 -35.83 -1.13 4.70
N GLY A 131 -35.34 -1.47 3.51
CA GLY A 131 -36.11 -2.17 2.48
C GLY A 131 -36.58 -3.55 2.96
N ILE A 132 -35.67 -4.35 3.53
CA ILE A 132 -36.00 -5.67 4.10
C ILE A 132 -37.02 -5.53 5.23
N MET A 133 -36.82 -4.55 6.13
CA MET A 133 -37.78 -4.28 7.22
C MET A 133 -39.18 -3.99 6.68
N ASN A 134 -39.30 -3.21 5.60
CA ASN A 134 -40.59 -2.87 5.01
C ASN A 134 -41.30 -4.10 4.43
N ILE A 135 -40.57 -4.95 3.69
CA ILE A 135 -41.13 -6.20 3.13
C ILE A 135 -41.52 -7.17 4.25
N MET A 136 -40.66 -7.32 5.27
CA MET A 136 -40.95 -8.17 6.43
C MET A 136 -42.17 -7.68 7.20
N LEU A 137 -42.33 -6.36 7.39
CA LEU A 137 -43.51 -5.81 8.06
C LEU A 137 -44.79 -6.17 7.31
N VAL A 138 -44.83 -5.95 5.99
CA VAL A 138 -46.00 -6.28 5.17
C VAL A 138 -46.30 -7.79 5.22
N SER A 139 -45.30 -8.64 4.99
CA SER A 139 -45.45 -10.12 5.02
C SER A 139 -45.94 -10.65 6.38
N VAL A 140 -45.42 -10.12 7.48
CA VAL A 140 -45.87 -10.49 8.83
C VAL A 140 -47.29 -10.02 9.06
N THR A 141 -47.64 -8.80 8.66
CA THR A 141 -49.00 -8.26 8.83
C THR A 141 -50.04 -9.08 8.07
N GLU A 142 -49.74 -9.56 6.86
CA GLU A 142 -50.61 -10.43 6.07
C GLU A 142 -50.85 -11.80 6.74
N ARG A 143 -49.84 -12.34 7.44
CA ARG A 143 -49.90 -13.65 8.12
C ARG A 143 -50.21 -13.57 9.62
N THR A 144 -50.56 -12.40 10.15
CA THR A 144 -50.86 -12.18 11.59
C THR A 144 -51.86 -13.18 12.16
N ARG A 145 -52.92 -13.48 11.40
CA ARG A 145 -53.97 -14.44 11.82
C ARG A 145 -53.44 -15.86 11.97
N GLU A 146 -52.54 -16.30 11.09
CA GLU A 146 -51.94 -17.63 11.15
C GLU A 146 -50.97 -17.76 12.33
N ILE A 147 -50.19 -16.71 12.61
CA ILE A 147 -49.27 -16.64 13.75
C ILE A 147 -50.05 -16.73 15.06
N GLY A 148 -51.16 -15.98 15.19
CA GLY A 148 -52.02 -16.01 16.37
C GLY A 148 -52.62 -17.39 16.65
N ILE A 149 -52.97 -18.15 15.61
CA ILE A 149 -53.48 -19.52 15.75
C ILE A 149 -52.37 -20.47 16.26
N ARG A 150 -51.12 -20.34 15.78
CA ARG A 150 -50.00 -21.16 16.27
C ARG A 150 -49.66 -20.89 17.73
N LEU A 151 -49.67 -19.63 18.14
CA LEU A 151 -49.46 -19.24 19.54
C LEU A 151 -50.58 -19.78 20.45
N ALA A 152 -51.84 -19.73 20.00
CA ALA A 152 -52.97 -20.26 20.75
C ALA A 152 -52.92 -21.80 20.96
N ILE A 153 -52.23 -22.53 20.09
CA ILE A 153 -52.04 -23.98 20.17
C ILE A 153 -50.77 -24.36 20.99
N GLY A 154 -50.00 -23.35 21.45
CA GLY A 154 -48.89 -23.54 22.38
C GLY A 154 -47.48 -23.38 21.80
N ALA A 155 -47.33 -22.81 20.59
CA ALA A 155 -46.01 -22.47 20.05
C ALA A 155 -45.33 -21.41 20.93
N LEU A 156 -44.00 -21.52 21.11
CA LEU A 156 -43.26 -20.53 21.89
C LEU A 156 -43.01 -19.27 21.04
N GLU A 157 -43.17 -18.08 21.62
CA GLU A 157 -42.90 -16.80 20.94
C GLU A 157 -41.49 -16.73 20.32
N ARG A 158 -40.51 -17.35 20.99
CA ARG A 158 -39.12 -17.45 20.50
C ARG A 158 -39.00 -18.23 19.19
N GLU A 159 -39.82 -19.26 18.98
CA GLU A 159 -39.80 -20.07 17.74
C GLU A 159 -40.30 -19.25 16.56
N VAL A 160 -41.34 -18.44 16.78
CA VAL A 160 -41.89 -17.52 15.78
C VAL A 160 -40.89 -16.42 15.44
N LEU A 161 -40.25 -15.81 16.45
CA LEU A 161 -39.21 -14.80 16.22
C LEU A 161 -38.00 -15.37 15.48
N LEU A 162 -37.56 -16.59 15.81
CA LEU A 162 -36.47 -17.27 15.10
C LEU A 162 -36.86 -17.60 13.66
N GLN A 163 -38.10 -18.01 13.40
CA GLN A 163 -38.58 -18.24 12.05
C GLN A 163 -38.49 -16.96 11.21
N PHE A 164 -38.94 -15.82 11.73
CA PHE A 164 -38.84 -14.54 11.00
C PHE A 164 -37.41 -14.04 10.86
N LEU A 165 -36.54 -14.28 11.83
CA LEU A 165 -35.12 -13.95 11.73
C LEU A 165 -34.45 -14.75 10.60
N ILE A 166 -34.75 -16.04 10.48
CA ILE A 166 -34.22 -16.90 9.42
C ILE A 166 -34.81 -16.49 8.06
N GLU A 167 -36.11 -16.18 7.98
CA GLU A 167 -36.77 -15.71 6.76
C GLU A 167 -36.17 -14.38 6.29
N ALA A 168 -35.90 -13.44 7.21
CA ALA A 168 -35.21 -12.19 6.90
C ALA A 168 -33.76 -12.40 6.43
N LEU A 169 -33.03 -13.35 7.01
CA LEU A 169 -31.65 -13.67 6.60
C LEU A 169 -31.58 -14.41 5.26
N MET A 170 -32.61 -15.16 4.87
CA MET A 170 -32.67 -15.83 3.56
C MET A 170 -33.16 -14.90 2.44
N LEU A 171 -34.00 -13.92 2.77
CA LEU A 171 -34.50 -12.91 1.81
C LEU A 171 -33.54 -11.73 1.62
N GLY A 172 -32.73 -11.42 2.63
CA GLY A 172 -31.75 -10.33 2.63
C GLY A 172 -30.45 -10.60 1.88
#